data_AF-A0A938RN52-F1
#
_entry.id   AF-A0A938RN52-F1
#
_cell.length_a   1.000
_cell.length_b   1.000
_cell.length_c   1.000
_cell.angle_alpha   90.00
_cell.angle_beta   90.00
_cell.angle_gamma   90.00
#
_symmetry.space_group_name_H-M   'P 1'
#
loop_
_entity.id
_entity.type
_entity.pdbx_description
1 polymer ?
#
loop_
_entity_poly.entity_id
_entity_poly.type
_entity_poly.pdbx_seq_one_letter_code
_entity_poly.pdbx_strand_id
1 'polypeptide(L)'
;MATGDEAGSSLVPNGPALGAFAEALVGRDDQALSRARERVRAALGPAGLVDAAAVASNFERMVRIADATGIPLDRSVAALGADLRDRLELDRFASAAQTRRLGWLGRSIAPALRFALPFLLRRLPRRAGR
;
A
#
# COMPACT_ATOMS: atom_id res chain seq x y z
N MET A 1 0.27 -8.39 4.35
CA MET A 1 1.45 -7.68 4.90
C MET A 1 2.57 -7.92 3.92
N ALA A 2 3.06 -6.88 3.25
CA ALA A 2 4.19 -7.03 2.34
C ALA A 2 5.42 -7.29 3.23
N THR A 3 5.88 -8.54 3.27
CA THR A 3 7.20 -8.88 3.81
C THR A 3 8.23 -8.15 2.97
N GLY A 4 9.18 -7.46 3.61
CA GLY A 4 10.32 -6.89 2.91
C GLY A 4 11.13 -8.03 2.31
N ASP A 5 10.90 -8.34 1.04
CA ASP A 5 11.58 -9.44 0.36
C ASP A 5 13.10 -9.27 0.43
N GLU A 6 13.83 -10.35 0.69
CA GLU A 6 15.28 -10.33 0.92
C GLU A 6 16.04 -9.78 -0.30
N ALA A 7 15.48 -9.95 -1.49
CA ALA A 7 16.03 -9.49 -2.76
C ALA A 7 16.28 -7.97 -2.82
N GLY A 8 15.49 -7.16 -2.10
CA GLY A 8 15.67 -5.70 -2.06
C GLY A 8 16.66 -5.22 -0.99
N SER A 9 16.84 -6.00 0.09
CA SER A 9 17.63 -5.61 1.25
C SER A 9 19.15 -5.62 0.98
N SER A 10 19.60 -6.42 0.01
CA SER A 10 21.01 -6.60 -0.33
C SER A 10 21.67 -5.37 -0.99
N LEU A 11 20.90 -4.42 -1.50
CA LEU A 11 21.43 -3.25 -2.24
C LEU A 11 21.59 -2.00 -1.35
N VAL A 12 21.02 -2.01 -0.15
CA VAL A 12 21.08 -0.89 0.79
C VAL A 12 21.98 -1.28 1.97
N PRO A 13 23.06 -0.52 2.27
CA PRO A 13 23.86 -0.77 3.46
C PRO A 13 22.99 -0.87 4.71
N ASN A 14 23.18 -1.93 5.50
CA ASN A 14 22.38 -2.24 6.69
C ASN A 14 20.87 -2.45 6.43
N GLY A 15 20.47 -2.65 5.18
CA GLY A 15 19.08 -2.88 4.75
C GLY A 15 18.36 -3.99 5.53
N PRO A 16 18.97 -5.17 5.76
CA PRO A 16 18.34 -6.22 6.56
C PRO A 16 18.04 -5.80 8.01
N ALA A 17 18.96 -5.07 8.66
CA ALA A 17 18.75 -4.60 10.03
C ALA A 17 17.65 -3.53 10.11
N LEU A 18 17.62 -2.61 9.14
CA LEU A 18 16.59 -1.58 9.04
C LEU A 18 15.22 -2.16 8.71
N GLY A 19 15.14 -3.13 7.79
CA GLY A 19 13.92 -3.83 7.43
C GLY A 19 13.33 -4.59 8.62
N ALA A 20 14.15 -5.40 9.31
CA ALA A 20 13.73 -6.13 10.50
C ALA A 20 13.27 -5.19 11.62
N PHE A 21 13.88 -4.01 11.76
CA PHE A 21 13.43 -2.99 12.70
C PHE A 21 12.07 -2.40 12.31
N ALA A 22 11.86 -2.07 11.04
CA ALA A 22 10.57 -1.57 10.55
C ALA A 22 9.45 -2.60 10.76
N GLU A 23 9.70 -3.87 10.46
CA GLU A 23 8.72 -4.96 10.68
C GLU A 23 8.40 -5.14 12.17
N ALA A 24 9.42 -5.14 13.03
CA ALA A 24 9.21 -5.29 14.47
C ALA A 24 8.49 -4.08 15.09
N LEU A 25 8.70 -2.87 14.55
CA LEU A 25 8.08 -1.63 15.03
C LEU A 25 6.55 -1.62 14.86
N VAL A 26 6.06 -2.14 13.73
CA VAL A 26 4.61 -2.21 13.44
C VAL A 26 3.94 -3.45 14.04
N GLY A 27 4.74 -4.37 14.59
CA GLY A 27 4.27 -5.56 15.28
C GLY A 27 3.76 -5.28 16.70
N ARG A 28 3.45 -6.37 17.43
CA ARG A 28 3.04 -6.32 18.85
C ARG A 28 3.99 -7.09 19.78
N ASP A 29 5.19 -7.41 19.31
CA ASP A 29 6.21 -8.12 20.09
C ASP A 29 7.31 -7.15 20.53
N ASP A 30 7.18 -6.68 21.77
CA ASP A 30 8.14 -5.74 22.38
C ASP A 30 9.55 -6.33 22.48
N GLN A 31 9.68 -7.64 22.65
CA GLN A 31 10.99 -8.28 22.69
C GLN A 31 11.64 -8.31 21.30
N ALA A 32 10.87 -8.62 20.25
CA ALA A 32 11.35 -8.55 18.88
C ALA A 32 11.80 -7.13 18.54
N LEU A 33 11.01 -6.13 18.93
CA LEU A 33 11.35 -4.73 18.74
C LEU A 33 12.62 -4.33 19.50
N SER A 34 12.79 -4.77 20.75
CA SER A 34 14.02 -4.51 21.51
C SER A 34 15.24 -5.13 20.86
N ARG A 35 15.15 -6.38 20.38
CA ARG A 35 16.24 -7.05 19.65
C ARG A 35 16.58 -6.33 18.35
N ALA A 36 15.58 -5.85 17.61
CA ALA A 36 15.79 -5.14 16.37
C ALA A 36 16.45 -3.75 16.59
N ARG A 37 16.05 -3.02 17.64
CA ARG A 37 16.72 -1.77 18.04
C ARG A 37 18.21 -1.99 18.33
N GLU A 38 18.54 -3.06 19.04
CA GLU A 38 19.94 -3.36 19.35
C GLU A 38 20.75 -3.67 18.09
N ARG A 39 20.19 -4.41 17.13
CA ARG A 39 20.85 -4.70 15.85
C ARG A 39 21.11 -3.43 15.03
N VAL A 40 20.13 -2.53 14.96
CA VAL A 40 20.30 -1.23 14.29
C VAL A 40 21.36 -0.40 15.01
N ARG A 41 21.33 -0.34 16.34
CA ARG A 41 22.34 0.37 17.14
C ARG A 41 23.75 -0.19 16.92
N ALA A 42 23.91 -1.50 16.86
CA ALA A 42 25.20 -2.14 16.60
C ALA A 42 25.72 -1.83 15.18
N ALA A 43 24.84 -1.73 14.20
CA ALA A 43 25.20 -1.48 12.80
C ALA A 43 25.47 0.01 12.48
N LEU A 44 24.72 0.93 13.10
CA LEU A 44 24.67 2.35 12.72
C LEU A 44 25.00 3.31 13.88
N GLY A 45 25.23 2.78 15.07
CA GLY A 45 25.45 3.56 16.29
C GLY A 45 24.16 4.16 16.88
N PRO A 46 24.26 4.84 18.04
CA PRO A 46 23.12 5.43 18.71
C PRO A 46 22.39 6.50 17.87
N ALA A 47 23.14 7.37 17.18
CA ALA A 47 22.54 8.40 16.32
C ALA A 47 21.78 7.78 15.14
N GLY A 48 22.35 6.78 14.48
CA GLY A 48 21.68 6.09 13.38
C GLY A 48 20.42 5.32 13.81
N LEU A 49 20.37 4.81 15.05
CA LEU A 49 19.14 4.25 15.62
C LEU A 49 18.06 5.33 15.77
N VAL A 50 18.41 6.52 16.27
CA VAL A 50 17.47 7.63 16.41
C VAL A 50 16.94 8.07 15.05
N ASP A 51 17.81 8.20 14.05
CA ASP A 51 17.40 8.57 12.69
C ASP A 51 16.48 7.51 12.07
N ALA A 52 16.81 6.23 12.20
CA ALA A 52 15.96 5.13 11.72
C ALA A 52 14.59 5.14 12.39
N ALA A 53 14.53 5.35 13.71
CA ALA A 53 13.29 5.45 14.46
C ALA A 53 12.46 6.67 14.04
N ALA A 54 13.10 7.81 13.79
CA ALA A 54 12.45 9.02 13.32
C ALA A 54 11.81 8.82 11.93
N VAL A 55 12.54 8.21 10.99
CA VAL A 55 12.04 7.88 9.65
C VAL A 55 10.85 6.94 9.74
N ALA A 56 10.98 5.82 10.46
CA ALA A 56 9.92 4.83 10.58
C ALA A 56 8.66 5.45 11.22
N SER A 57 8.83 6.27 12.27
CA SER A 57 7.73 6.99 12.92
C SER A 57 7.05 8.00 11.99
N ASN A 58 7.78 8.64 11.09
CA ASN A 58 7.22 9.57 10.12
C ASN A 58 6.27 8.87 9.13
N PHE A 59 6.62 7.67 8.66
CA PHE A 59 5.72 6.86 7.83
C PHE A 59 4.46 6.45 8.59
N GLU A 60 4.63 5.95 9.82
CA GLU A 60 3.53 5.55 10.69
C GLU A 60 2.56 6.70 11.02
N ARG A 61 3.08 7.93 11.16
CA ARG A 61 2.27 9.13 11.33
C ARG A 61 1.38 9.37 10.11
N MET A 62 1.93 9.30 8.90
CA MET A 62 1.17 9.55 7.67
C MET A 62 0.05 8.53 7.48
N VAL A 63 0.31 7.26 7.80
CA VAL A 63 -0.72 6.20 7.74
C VAL A 63 -1.88 6.51 8.68
N ARG A 64 -1.61 6.87 9.94
CA ARG A 64 -2.67 7.22 10.91
C ARG A 64 -3.47 8.44 10.49
N ILE A 65 -2.82 9.45 9.93
CA ILE A 65 -3.52 10.64 9.41
C ILE A 65 -4.42 10.24 8.24
N ALA A 66 -3.93 9.44 7.30
CA ALA A 66 -4.71 8.97 6.15
C ALA A 66 -5.93 8.15 6.57
N ASP A 67 -5.77 7.26 7.55
CA ASP A 67 -6.85 6.45 8.12
C ASP A 67 -7.90 7.32 8.83
N ALA A 68 -7.45 8.33 9.59
CA ALA A 68 -8.35 9.23 10.33
C ALA A 68 -9.12 10.20 9.43
N THR A 69 -8.50 10.65 8.34
CA THR A 69 -9.07 11.65 7.42
C THR A 69 -9.79 11.03 6.22
N GLY A 70 -9.53 9.77 5.91
CA GLY A 70 -10.23 9.02 4.89
C GLY A 70 -9.79 9.33 3.46
N ILE A 71 -8.50 9.19 3.17
CA ILE A 71 -8.00 9.37 1.78
C ILE A 71 -8.62 8.30 0.87
N PRO A 72 -9.44 8.67 -0.14
CA PRO A 72 -10.08 7.70 -1.01
C PRO A 72 -9.07 7.07 -1.97
N LEU A 73 -9.27 5.80 -2.29
CA LEU A 73 -8.54 5.17 -3.41
C LEU A 73 -8.95 5.84 -4.73
N ASP A 74 -7.95 6.07 -5.59
CA ASP A 74 -8.23 6.48 -6.96
C ASP A 74 -9.16 5.45 -7.64
N ARG A 75 -10.04 5.93 -8.53
CA ARG A 75 -11.06 5.08 -9.16
C ARG A 75 -10.44 3.92 -9.94
N SER A 76 -9.29 4.14 -10.58
CA SER A 76 -8.61 3.10 -11.35
C SER A 76 -8.03 2.01 -10.44
N VAL A 77 -7.39 2.41 -9.34
CA VAL A 77 -6.84 1.50 -8.31
C VAL A 77 -7.97 0.73 -7.62
N ALA A 78 -9.07 1.42 -7.28
CA ALA A 78 -10.24 0.79 -6.68
C ALA A 78 -10.84 -0.26 -7.62
N ALA A 79 -10.98 0.04 -8.91
CA ALA A 79 -11.53 -0.92 -9.88
C ALA A 79 -10.62 -2.16 -10.06
N LEU A 80 -9.31 -1.95 -10.18
CA LEU A 80 -8.33 -3.04 -10.34
C LEU A 80 -8.25 -3.93 -9.09
N GLY A 81 -8.30 -3.32 -7.90
CA GLY A 81 -8.20 -4.04 -6.63
C GLY A 81 -9.53 -4.58 -6.09
N ALA A 82 -10.63 -4.50 -6.83
CA ALA A 82 -11.96 -4.85 -6.30
C ALA A 82 -12.06 -6.31 -5.84
N ASP A 83 -11.56 -7.26 -6.63
CA ASP A 83 -11.54 -8.70 -6.30
C ASP A 83 -10.63 -8.99 -5.10
N LEU A 84 -9.44 -8.38 -5.06
CA LEU A 84 -8.51 -8.54 -3.93
C LEU A 84 -9.10 -8.03 -2.61
N ARG A 85 -9.78 -6.88 -2.64
CA ARG A 85 -10.44 -6.30 -1.47
C ARG A 85 -11.58 -7.18 -0.96
N ASP A 86 -12.31 -7.81 -1.86
CA ASP A 86 -13.39 -8.75 -1.53
C ASP A 86 -12.82 -10.01 -0.86
N ARG A 87 -11.79 -10.63 -1.45
CA ARG A 87 -11.11 -11.81 -0.89
C ARG A 87 -10.47 -11.59 0.47
N LEU A 88 -9.94 -10.39 0.71
CA LEU A 88 -9.35 -10.00 1.99
C LEU A 88 -10.39 -9.44 2.98
N GLU A 89 -11.66 -9.40 2.59
CA GLU A 89 -12.78 -8.85 3.37
C GLU A 89 -12.53 -7.42 3.87
N LEU A 90 -11.85 -6.59 3.08
CA LEU A 90 -11.48 -5.24 3.52
C LEU A 90 -12.69 -4.32 3.71
N ASP A 91 -13.84 -4.67 3.13
CA ASP A 91 -15.13 -4.00 3.34
C ASP A 91 -15.61 -4.05 4.80
N ARG A 92 -15.04 -4.94 5.65
CA ARG A 92 -15.38 -5.02 7.09
C ARG A 92 -14.79 -3.89 7.94
N PHE A 93 -13.79 -3.18 7.43
CA PHE A 93 -13.12 -2.10 8.14
C PHE A 93 -13.85 -0.77 7.91
N ALA A 94 -13.89 0.09 8.94
CA ALA A 94 -14.56 1.39 8.87
C ALA A 94 -14.03 2.30 7.74
N SER A 95 -12.77 2.15 7.37
CA SER A 95 -12.13 2.90 6.28
C SER A 95 -12.71 2.59 4.90
N ALA A 96 -13.40 1.45 4.71
CA ALA A 96 -14.04 1.10 3.44
C ALA A 96 -15.11 2.13 3.01
N ALA A 97 -15.73 2.83 3.97
CA ALA A 97 -16.70 3.90 3.71
C ALA A 97 -16.10 5.08 2.91
N GLN A 98 -14.78 5.27 2.98
CA GLN A 98 -14.08 6.38 2.34
C GLN A 98 -13.81 6.10 0.85
N THR A 99 -13.73 4.83 0.45
CA THR A 99 -13.62 4.46 -0.96
C THR A 99 -15.01 4.33 -1.56
N ARG A 100 -15.42 5.32 -2.38
CA ARG A 100 -16.72 5.30 -3.07
C ARG A 100 -16.91 3.98 -3.81
N ARG A 101 -17.92 3.20 -3.39
CA ARG A 101 -18.41 2.05 -4.14
C ARG A 101 -18.93 2.51 -5.50
N LEU A 102 -18.50 1.84 -6.58
CA LEU A 102 -19.31 1.85 -7.79
C LEU A 102 -20.66 1.21 -7.41
N GLY A 103 -21.77 1.90 -7.70
CA GLY A 103 -23.11 1.35 -7.48
C GLY A 103 -23.31 0.03 -8.23
N TRP A 104 -24.35 -0.72 -7.87
CA TRP A 104 -24.61 -2.07 -8.42
C TRP A 104 -24.64 -2.11 -9.97
N LEU A 105 -25.10 -1.02 -10.60
CA LEU A 105 -25.09 -0.84 -12.04
C LEU A 105 -23.65 -0.82 -12.59
N GLY A 106 -22.72 -0.19 -11.89
CA GLY A 106 -21.31 -0.13 -12.29
C GLY A 106 -20.59 -1.48 -12.21
N ARG A 107 -20.89 -2.31 -11.20
CA ARG A 107 -20.31 -3.66 -11.06
C ARG A 107 -20.80 -4.62 -12.15
N SER A 108 -22.08 -4.52 -12.51
CA SER A 108 -22.70 -5.41 -13.49
C SER A 108 -22.40 -5.02 -14.94
N ILE A 109 -22.23 -3.71 -15.20
CA ILE A 109 -21.93 -3.20 -16.55
C ILE A 109 -20.43 -3.22 -16.86
N ALA A 110 -19.54 -3.11 -15.86
CA ALA A 110 -18.09 -3.10 -16.05
C ALA A 110 -17.53 -4.25 -16.91
N PRO A 111 -17.90 -5.54 -16.72
CA PRO A 111 -17.39 -6.62 -17.57
C PRO A 111 -17.88 -6.51 -19.02
N ALA A 112 -19.15 -6.13 -19.22
CA ALA A 112 -19.71 -5.93 -20.56
C ALA A 112 -19.06 -4.74 -21.28
N LEU A 113 -18.85 -3.63 -20.56
CA LEU A 113 -18.23 -2.43 -21.12
C LEU A 113 -16.75 -2.67 -21.47
N ARG A 114 -16.00 -3.42 -20.64
CA ARG A 114 -14.60 -3.78 -20.92
C ARG A 114 -14.45 -4.61 -22.21
N PHE A 115 -15.45 -5.44 -22.53
CA PHE A 115 -15.48 -6.22 -23.77
C PHE A 115 -15.94 -5.39 -24.98
N ALA A 116 -16.92 -4.49 -24.79
CA ALA A 116 -17.48 -3.68 -25.86
C ALA A 116 -16.62 -2.45 -26.23
N LEU A 117 -15.88 -1.86 -25.29
CA LEU A 117 -15.09 -0.65 -25.47
C LEU A 117 -14.06 -0.73 -26.62
N PRO A 118 -13.23 -1.78 -26.77
CA PRO A 118 -12.30 -1.87 -27.90
C PRO A 118 -13.03 -2.02 -29.25
N PHE A 119 -14.23 -2.59 -29.26
CA PHE A 119 -15.05 -2.70 -30.47
C PHE A 119 -15.70 -1.37 -30.85
N LEU A 120 -16.18 -0.62 -29.86
CA LEU A 120 -16.79 0.70 -30.05
C LEU A 120 -15.74 1.75 -30.45
N LEU A 121 -14.56 1.73 -29.82
CA LEU A 121 -13.43 2.61 -30.18
C LEU A 121 -12.89 2.30 -31.58
N ARG A 122 -13.00 1.06 -32.07
CA ARG A 122 -12.67 0.69 -33.46
C ARG A 122 -13.69 1.18 -34.49
N ARG A 123 -14.92 1.50 -34.07
CA ARG A 123 -15.97 2.07 -34.93
C ARG A 123 -16.00 3.60 -34.93
N LEU A 124 -15.22 4.25 -34.06
CA LEU A 124 -15.06 5.70 -34.14
C LEU A 124 -14.24 6.04 -35.38
N PRO A 125 -14.74 6.92 -36.27
CA PRO A 125 -13.96 7.39 -37.40
C PRO A 125 -12.73 8.10 -36.84
N ARG A 126 -11.55 7.58 -37.15
CA ARG A 126 -10.29 8.29 -36.91
C ARG A 126 -10.42 9.63 -37.61
N ARG A 127 -10.53 10.71 -36.83
CA ARG A 127 -10.38 12.07 -37.37
C ARG A 127 -8.98 12.14 -37.95
N ALA A 128 -8.91 12.01 -39.27
CA ALA A 128 -7.74 12.33 -40.05
C ALA A 128 -7.66 13.85 -40.18
N GLY A 129 -6.50 14.41 -39.83
CA GLY A 129 -6.11 15.79 -40.11
C GLY A 129 -6.45 16.78 -38.98
N ARG A 130 -5.57 17.73 -38.64
CA ARG A 130 -4.40 18.28 -39.32
C ARG A 130 -3.36 18.72 -38.29
#